data_AF-A0A821HHK4-F1
#
_entry.id   AF-A0A821HHK4-F1
#
_cell.length_a   1.000
_cell.length_b   1.000
_cell.length_c   1.000
_cell.angle_alpha   90.00
_cell.angle_beta   90.00
_cell.angle_gamma   90.00
#
_symmetry.space_group_name_H-M   'P 1'
#
loop_
_entity.id
_entity.type
_entity.pdbx_description
1 polymer ?
#
loop_
_entity_poly.entity_id
_entity_poly.type
_entity_poly.pdbx_seq_one_letter_code
_entity_poly.pdbx_strand_id
1 'polypeptide(L)'
;MVPHQPGVGYPLVRSLLALNEAAEKQLVEVVLISRTDSDSGERIRQSIHHYELPITRISFTGGTDVTKYLLAWKCDLFPTADEDQLRTVLCGTN
;
A
#
# COMPACT_ATOMS: atom_id res chain seq x y z
N MET A 1 4.48 -15.94 15.04
CA MET A 1 4.27 -15.78 13.59
C MET A 1 5.38 -14.88 13.05
N VAL A 2 5.88 -15.12 11.83
CA VAL A 2 7.07 -14.41 11.29
C VAL A 2 6.63 -13.34 10.29
N PRO A 3 7.15 -12.09 10.37
CA PRO A 3 6.88 -11.04 9.39
C PRO A 3 7.17 -11.47 7.95
N HIS A 4 6.56 -10.81 6.98
CA HIS A 4 7.01 -10.95 5.59
C HIS A 4 8.41 -10.35 5.44
N GLN A 5 9.24 -10.98 4.61
CA GLN A 5 10.48 -10.34 4.18
C GLN A 5 10.16 -9.14 3.27
N PRO A 6 11.01 -8.09 3.27
CA PRO A 6 10.79 -6.92 2.44
C PRO A 6 10.68 -7.30 0.96
N GLY A 7 9.60 -6.86 0.31
CA GLY A 7 9.40 -7.02 -1.12
C GLY A 7 10.00 -5.88 -1.94
N VAL A 8 9.86 -5.96 -3.26
CA VAL A 8 10.44 -5.00 -4.22
C VAL A 8 9.97 -3.55 -4.04
N GLY A 9 8.75 -3.34 -3.51
CA GLY A 9 8.22 -2.00 -3.22
C GLY A 9 8.75 -1.39 -1.91
N TYR A 10 9.38 -2.17 -1.04
CA TYR A 10 9.79 -1.71 0.29
C TYR A 10 10.80 -0.55 0.26
N PRO A 11 11.87 -0.58 -0.56
CA PRO A 11 12.81 0.54 -0.66
C PRO A 11 12.16 1.84 -1.13
N LEU A 12 11.19 1.76 -2.06
CA LEU A 12 10.45 2.92 -2.55
C LEU A 12 9.61 3.54 -1.43
N VAL A 13 8.85 2.72 -0.69
CA VAL A 13 8.04 3.20 0.44
C VAL A 13 8.92 3.87 1.49
N ARG A 14 10.06 3.27 1.85
CA ARG A 14 11.02 3.87 2.80
C ARG A 14 11.56 5.20 2.32
N SER A 15 11.90 5.31 1.04
CA SER A 15 12.42 6.55 0.45
C SER A 15 11.37 7.66 0.45
N LEU A 16 10.12 7.33 0.13
CA LEU A 16 9.01 8.29 0.17
C LEU A 16 8.71 8.78 1.58
N LEU A 17 8.76 7.88 2.58
CA LEU A 17 8.56 8.24 3.98
C LEU A 17 9.70 9.12 4.52
N ALA A 18 10.94 8.87 4.09
CA ALA A 18 12.09 9.72 4.44
C ALA A 18 11.94 11.17 3.95
N LEU A 19 11.14 11.42 2.89
CA LEU A 19 10.82 12.79 2.46
C LEU A 19 9.99 13.54 3.51
N ASN A 20 9.12 12.84 4.24
CA ASN A 20 8.33 13.47 5.31
C ASN A 20 9.23 13.93 6.46
N GLU A 21 10.23 13.09 6.81
CA GLU A 21 11.21 13.40 7.84
C GLU A 21 12.08 14.59 7.42
N ALA A 22 12.62 14.57 6.19
CA ALA A 22 13.47 15.64 5.67
C ALA A 22 12.75 16.98 5.53
N ALA A 23 11.44 16.96 5.24
CA ALA A 23 10.63 18.17 5.12
C ALA A 23 9.98 18.62 6.44
N GLU A 24 10.15 17.85 7.52
CA GLU A 24 9.45 18.02 8.81
C GLU A 24 7.93 18.20 8.65
N LYS A 25 7.36 17.58 7.63
CA LYS A 25 5.95 17.73 7.24
C LYS A 25 5.48 16.46 6.53
N GLN A 26 4.22 16.10 6.74
CA GLN A 26 3.61 14.98 6.03
C GLN A 26 3.30 15.36 4.57
N LEU A 27 4.24 15.07 3.67
CA LEU A 27 4.11 15.27 2.22
C LEU A 27 3.53 14.04 1.52
N VAL A 28 3.88 12.85 2.01
CA VAL A 28 3.45 11.57 1.46
C VAL A 28 2.64 10.82 2.51
N GLU A 29 1.45 10.37 2.12
CA GLU A 29 0.65 9.40 2.86
C GLU A 29 0.81 8.02 2.21
N VAL A 30 1.11 7.00 3.02
CA VAL A 30 1.20 5.61 2.54
C VAL A 30 0.01 4.82 3.07
N VAL A 31 -0.78 4.29 2.14
CA VAL A 31 -1.94 3.44 2.40
C VAL A 31 -1.71 2.05 1.82
N LEU A 32 -2.25 1.02 2.48
CA LEU A 32 -2.12 -0.38 2.04
C LEU A 32 -3.47 -0.92 1.58
N ILE A 33 -3.48 -1.50 0.38
CA ILE A 33 -4.64 -2.22 -0.16
C ILE A 33 -4.21 -3.67 -0.41
N SER A 34 -4.88 -4.62 0.23
CA SER A 34 -4.66 -6.05 0.01
C SER A 34 -5.89 -6.70 -0.59
N ARG A 35 -5.72 -7.60 -1.56
CA ARG A 35 -6.82 -8.41 -2.10
C ARG A 35 -7.12 -9.65 -1.28
N THR A 36 -6.25 -10.06 -0.36
CA THR A 36 -6.53 -11.19 0.53
C THR A 36 -7.62 -10.83 1.53
N ASP A 37 -8.37 -11.84 1.97
CA ASP A 37 -9.35 -11.72 3.04
C ASP A 37 -8.69 -11.36 4.39
N SER A 38 -9.49 -10.79 5.30
CA SER A 38 -9.03 -10.24 6.57
C SER A 38 -8.40 -11.26 7.52
N ASP A 39 -8.68 -12.56 7.34
CA ASP A 39 -8.14 -13.61 8.20
C ASP A 39 -6.61 -13.75 8.01
N SER A 40 -6.08 -13.22 6.90
CA SER A 40 -4.64 -13.11 6.60
C SER A 40 -4.02 -11.78 7.05
N GLY A 41 -4.80 -10.83 7.56
CA GLY A 41 -4.39 -9.45 7.81
C GLY A 41 -3.40 -9.27 8.97
N GLU A 42 -3.38 -10.20 9.91
CA GLU A 42 -2.54 -10.12 11.11
C GLU A 42 -1.05 -10.18 10.77
N ARG A 43 -0.65 -10.97 9.77
CA ARG A 43 0.75 -11.05 9.34
C ARG A 43 1.22 -9.77 8.65
N ILE A 44 0.32 -9.10 7.93
CA ILE A 44 0.58 -7.78 7.34
C ILE A 44 0.73 -6.74 8.44
N ARG A 45 -0.17 -6.71 9.44
CA ARG A 45 -0.06 -5.81 10.60
C ARG A 45 1.24 -6.02 11.37
N GLN A 46 1.63 -7.28 11.60
CA GLN A 46 2.92 -7.61 12.23
C GLN A 46 4.10 -7.10 11.42
N SER A 47 4.05 -7.18 10.10
CA SER A 47 5.12 -6.66 9.23
C SER A 47 5.17 -5.13 9.30
N ILE A 48 4.02 -4.45 9.25
CA ILE A 48 3.93 -2.99 9.38
C ILE A 48 4.53 -2.53 10.71
N HIS A 49 4.17 -3.19 11.81
CA HIS A 49 4.71 -2.90 13.14
C HIS A 49 6.22 -3.21 13.22
N HIS A 50 6.64 -4.37 12.72
CA HIS A 50 8.05 -4.81 12.76
C HIS A 50 8.98 -3.86 12.01
N TYR A 51 8.53 -3.31 10.87
CA TYR A 51 9.32 -2.36 10.07
C TYR A 51 9.00 -0.89 10.36
N GLU A 52 8.21 -0.62 11.40
CA GLU A 52 7.83 0.73 11.85
C GLU A 52 7.29 1.62 10.71
N LEU A 53 6.50 1.03 9.81
CA LEU A 53 5.92 1.77 8.70
C LEU A 53 4.69 2.55 9.19
N PRO A 54 4.64 3.89 9.07
CA PRO A 54 3.51 4.71 9.48
C PRO A 54 2.37 4.62 8.46
N ILE A 55 1.86 3.41 8.23
CA ILE A 55 0.72 3.16 7.34
C ILE A 55 -0.52 3.76 7.97
N THR A 56 -1.14 4.72 7.30
CA THR A 56 -2.27 5.47 7.85
C THR A 56 -3.60 4.74 7.70
N ARG A 57 -3.75 3.95 6.62
CA ARG A 57 -4.98 3.23 6.28
C ARG A 57 -4.66 1.89 5.65
N ILE A 58 -5.47 0.88 5.98
CA ILE A 58 -5.37 -0.46 5.44
C ILE A 58 -6.77 -0.88 4.99
N SER A 59 -6.90 -1.42 3.78
CA SER A 59 -8.13 -2.07 3.33
C SER A 59 -7.85 -3.46 2.76
N PHE A 60 -8.73 -4.39 3.11
CA PHE A 60 -8.74 -5.76 2.59
C PHE A 60 -9.95 -5.87 1.66
N THR A 61 -9.70 -6.01 0.37
CA THR A 61 -10.76 -5.98 -0.65
C THR A 61 -11.34 -7.38 -0.91
N GLY A 62 -10.73 -8.46 -0.42
CA GLY A 62 -11.24 -9.83 -0.59
C GLY A 62 -11.45 -10.21 -2.06
N GLY A 63 -10.61 -9.70 -2.95
CA GLY A 63 -10.72 -9.90 -4.40
C GLY A 63 -11.60 -8.88 -5.14
N THR A 64 -12.23 -7.93 -4.45
CA THR A 64 -12.97 -6.84 -5.10
C THR A 64 -12.05 -5.80 -5.74
N ASP A 65 -12.60 -5.06 -6.70
CA ASP A 65 -11.90 -4.04 -7.50
C ASP A 65 -11.24 -2.95 -6.64
N VAL A 66 -9.91 -2.88 -6.75
CA VAL A 66 -9.05 -1.94 -6.01
C VAL A 66 -9.19 -0.50 -6.52
N THR A 67 -9.65 -0.30 -7.75
CA THR A 67 -9.72 1.02 -8.41
C THR A 67 -10.62 1.99 -7.65
N LYS A 68 -11.71 1.47 -7.06
CA LYS A 68 -12.63 2.25 -6.23
C LYS A 68 -11.94 2.89 -5.01
N TYR A 69 -11.01 2.16 -4.40
CA TYR A 69 -10.24 2.66 -3.25
C TYR A 69 -9.21 3.69 -3.68
N LEU A 70 -8.53 3.45 -4.81
CA LEU A 70 -7.56 4.41 -5.37
C LEU A 70 -8.23 5.76 -5.67
N LEU A 71 -9.41 5.74 -6.28
CA LEU A 71 -10.19 6.95 -6.55
C LEU A 71 -10.69 7.62 -5.26
N ALA A 72 -11.26 6.84 -4.34
CA ALA A 72 -11.78 7.37 -3.07
C ALA A 72 -10.69 7.99 -2.18
N TRP A 73 -9.48 7.44 -2.23
CA TRP A 73 -8.33 7.92 -1.46
C TRP A 73 -7.45 8.92 -2.22
N LYS A 74 -7.80 9.25 -3.47
CA LYS A 74 -7.04 10.15 -4.34
C LYS A 74 -5.56 9.74 -4.43
N CYS A 75 -5.31 8.45 -4.68
CA CYS A 75 -3.95 7.93 -4.76
C CYS A 75 -3.25 8.45 -6.03
N ASP A 76 -2.16 9.19 -5.86
CA ASP A 76 -1.35 9.69 -6.98
C ASP A 76 -0.38 8.64 -7.55
N LEU A 77 -0.01 7.64 -6.74
CA LEU A 77 0.95 6.60 -7.10
C LEU A 77 0.46 5.23 -6.62
N PHE A 78 0.33 4.27 -7.54
CA PHE A 78 -0.03 2.89 -7.24
C PHE A 78 1.03 1.91 -7.77
N PRO A 79 2.04 1.55 -6.96
CA PRO A 79 3.05 0.59 -7.34
C PRO A 79 2.50 -0.83 -7.21
N THR A 80 2.34 -1.53 -8.33
CA THR A 80 1.91 -2.93 -8.37
C THR A 80 2.87 -3.79 -9.19
N ALA A 81 3.05 -5.04 -8.74
CA ALA A 81 3.76 -6.08 -9.49
C ALA A 81 2.79 -6.98 -10.27
N ASP A 82 1.49 -6.72 -10.19
CA ASP A 82 0.44 -7.43 -10.89
C ASP A 82 0.07 -6.68 -12.18
N GLU A 83 0.38 -7.28 -13.33
CA GLU A 83 0.14 -6.69 -14.65
C GLU A 83 -1.36 -6.54 -14.97
N ASP A 84 -2.21 -7.47 -14.52
CA ASP A 84 -3.65 -7.39 -14.75
C ASP A 84 -4.28 -6.25 -13.95
N GLN A 85 -3.79 -6.02 -12.71
CA GLN A 85 -4.17 -4.83 -11.94
C GLN A 85 -3.69 -3.55 -12.60
N LEU A 86 -2.46 -3.52 -13.11
CA LEU A 86 -1.94 -2.35 -13.81
C LEU A 86 -2.85 -2.00 -14.99
N ARG A 87 -3.24 -2.98 -15.80
CA ARG A 87 -4.17 -2.79 -16.93
C ARG A 87 -5.53 -2.27 -16.47
N THR A 88 -6.08 -2.82 -15.39
CA THR A 88 -7.39 -2.40 -14.86
C THR A 88 -7.35 -0.94 -14.41
N VAL A 89 -6.31 -0.54 -13.67
CA VAL A 89 -6.15 0.85 -13.21
C VAL A 89 -5.95 1.81 -14.39
N LEU A 90 -5.10 1.45 -15.35
CA LEU A 90 -4.84 2.29 -16.53
C LEU A 90 -6.07 2.45 -17.44
N CYS A 91 -6.85 1.38 -17.63
CA CYS A 91 -8.05 1.43 -18.49
C CYS A 91 -9.29 1.98 -17.76
N GLY A 92 -9.33 1.94 -16.43
CA GLY A 92 -10.47 2.34 -15.60
C GLY A 92 -10.43 3.78 -15.09
N THR A 93 -9.33 4.50 -15.29
CA THR A 93 -9.21 5.91 -14.90
C THR A 93 -9.61 6.80 -16.09
N ASN A 94 -10.87 7.27 -16.10
CA ASN A 94 -11.41 8.23 -17.08
C ASN A 94 -11.86 9.51 -16.37
#